data_AF-A0A852VAF5-F1
#
_entry.id   AF-A0A852VAF5-F1
#
_cell.length_a   1.000
_cell.length_b   1.000
_cell.length_c   1.000
_cell.angle_alpha   90.00
_cell.angle_beta   90.00
_cell.angle_gamma   90.00
#
_symmetry.space_group_name_H-M   'P 1'
#
loop_
_entity.id
_entity.type
_entity.pdbx_description
1 polymer ?
#
loop_
_entity_poly.entity_id
_entity_poly.type
_entity_poly.pdbx_seq_one_letter_code
_entity_poly.pdbx_strand_id
1 'polypeptide(L)'
;MDFLTALRSVVRGRVWLPGDPGFDAARRPWNLAIEQPVAAVAEAADADDVAALVRHARAAGLGVAAQPNGHGATGRTDGVILLRTTRLDTLEIDQAARRARVGAGVPSGRLQAAAAPVRRADALDGRARPGRAGGLPADHRHRARGADRLAGPAALPRRRPHGRRRRHPPRW
;
A
#
# COMPACT_ATOMS: atom_id res chain seq x y z
N MET A 1 -5.02 29.11 -2.29
CA MET A 1 -5.84 27.96 -2.71
C MET A 1 -5.63 26.84 -1.72
N ASP A 2 -6.70 26.20 -1.27
CA ASP A 2 -6.57 25.00 -0.43
C ASP A 2 -6.00 23.85 -1.27
N PHE A 3 -4.84 23.34 -0.86
CA PHE A 3 -4.15 22.24 -1.54
C PHE A 3 -4.99 20.97 -1.56
N LEU A 4 -5.83 20.73 -0.54
CA LEU A 4 -6.67 19.53 -0.51
C LEU A 4 -7.81 19.62 -1.53
N THR A 5 -8.47 20.78 -1.64
CA THR A 5 -9.49 21.01 -2.67
C THR A 5 -8.94 20.85 -4.09
N ALA A 6 -7.70 21.29 -4.35
CA ALA A 6 -7.05 21.11 -5.65
C ALA A 6 -6.80 19.63 -6.01
N LEU A 7 -6.84 18.70 -5.05
CA LEU A 7 -6.69 17.27 -5.34
C LEU A 7 -7.79 16.76 -6.29
N ARG A 8 -8.99 17.34 -6.23
CA ARG A 8 -10.13 17.00 -7.10
C ARG A 8 -9.92 17.33 -8.58
N SER A 9 -9.04 18.28 -8.90
CA SER A 9 -8.76 18.65 -10.29
C SER A 9 -7.58 17.88 -10.89
N VAL A 10 -6.73 17.28 -10.06
CA VAL A 10 -5.54 16.53 -10.50
C VAL A 10 -5.74 15.01 -10.54
N VAL A 11 -6.79 14.51 -9.90
CA VAL A 11 -7.18 13.09 -9.90
C VAL A 11 -8.53 12.95 -10.60
N ARG A 12 -8.65 12.03 -11.57
CA ARG A 12 -9.92 11.73 -12.26
C ARG A 12 -10.84 10.83 -11.45
N GLY A 13 -10.25 10.00 -10.59
CA GLY A 13 -10.95 9.20 -9.61
C GLY A 13 -11.67 10.02 -8.53
N ARG A 14 -12.14 9.34 -7.48
CA ARG A 14 -12.95 9.99 -6.45
C ARG A 14 -12.06 10.55 -5.35
N VAL A 15 -12.39 11.75 -4.85
CA VAL A 15 -11.70 12.38 -3.72
C VAL A 15 -12.73 12.81 -2.68
N TRP A 16 -12.49 12.40 -1.43
CA TRP A 16 -13.26 12.83 -0.26
C TRP A 16 -12.35 13.62 0.68
N LEU A 17 -12.84 14.76 1.11
CA LEU A 17 -12.24 15.67 2.07
C LEU A 17 -13.05 15.67 3.38
N PRO A 18 -12.46 16.07 4.51
CA PRO A 18 -13.19 16.26 5.75
C PRO A 18 -14.42 17.15 5.55
N GLY A 19 -15.59 16.68 5.99
CA GLY A 19 -16.88 17.35 5.80
C GLY A 19 -17.67 16.90 4.57
N ASP A 20 -17.05 16.20 3.62
CA ASP A 20 -17.79 15.63 2.49
C ASP A 20 -18.72 14.49 2.93
N PRO A 21 -19.92 14.38 2.32
CA PRO A 21 -20.71 13.17 2.42
C PRO A 21 -19.90 11.94 2.02
N GLY A 22 -19.84 10.95 2.91
CA GLY A 22 -19.12 9.70 2.69
C GLY A 22 -17.64 9.69 3.07
N PHE A 23 -17.05 10.81 3.51
CA PHE A 23 -15.65 10.84 3.95
C PHE A 23 -15.37 9.85 5.09
N ASP A 24 -16.24 9.80 6.10
CA ASP A 24 -16.10 8.86 7.22
C ASP A 24 -16.18 7.40 6.78
N ALA A 25 -17.01 7.08 5.79
CA ALA A 25 -17.05 5.75 5.21
C ALA A 25 -15.77 5.46 4.40
N ALA A 26 -15.31 6.41 3.60
CA ALA A 26 -14.15 6.26 2.73
C ALA A 26 -12.83 6.08 3.50
N ARG A 27 -12.67 6.73 4.68
CA ARG A 27 -11.47 6.61 5.52
C ARG A 27 -11.44 5.37 6.41
N ARG A 28 -12.57 4.65 6.54
CA ARG A 28 -12.66 3.47 7.42
C ARG A 28 -11.67 2.39 6.98
N PRO A 29 -10.84 1.89 7.90
CA PRO A 29 -10.00 0.74 7.62
C PRO A 29 -10.81 -0.56 7.70
N TRP A 30 -10.15 -1.67 7.38
CA TRP A 30 -10.73 -2.99 7.58
C TRP A 30 -10.88 -3.32 9.07
N ASN A 31 -9.87 -2.99 9.89
CA ASN A 31 -9.94 -3.13 11.33
C ASN A 31 -10.59 -1.88 11.95
N LEU A 32 -11.88 -1.97 12.24
CA LEU A 32 -12.70 -0.86 12.76
C LEU A 32 -12.26 -0.34 14.14
N ALA A 33 -11.38 -1.05 14.86
CA ALA A 33 -10.80 -0.55 16.11
C ALA A 33 -9.75 0.55 15.89
N ILE A 34 -9.36 0.83 14.64
CA ILE A 34 -8.34 1.83 14.29
C ILE A 34 -9.03 3.07 13.71
N GLU A 35 -8.83 4.21 14.34
CA GLU A 35 -9.17 5.50 13.77
C GLU A 35 -8.01 6.05 12.95
N GLN A 36 -8.32 6.70 11.83
CA GLN A 36 -7.33 7.30 10.92
C GLN A 36 -7.69 8.77 10.68
N PRO A 37 -7.01 9.74 11.32
CA PRO A 37 -7.20 11.18 11.09
C PRO A 37 -6.50 11.63 9.79
N VAL A 38 -6.87 11.02 8.66
CA VAL A 38 -6.31 11.33 7.35
C VAL A 38 -6.77 12.71 6.85
N ALA A 39 -5.91 13.39 6.10
CA ALA A 39 -6.21 14.71 5.52
C ALA A 39 -7.20 14.63 4.35
N ALA A 40 -7.16 13.53 3.59
CA ALA A 40 -8.08 13.24 2.49
C ALA A 40 -8.09 11.75 2.18
N VAL A 41 -9.10 11.29 1.44
CA VAL A 41 -9.14 9.98 0.81
C VAL A 41 -9.26 10.15 -0.69
N ALA A 42 -8.45 9.45 -1.47
CA ALA A 42 -8.54 9.43 -2.91
C ALA A 42 -8.61 7.98 -3.41
N GLU A 43 -9.56 7.68 -4.29
CA GLU A 43 -9.59 6.44 -5.05
C GLU A 43 -9.09 6.72 -6.47
N ALA A 44 -7.94 6.17 -6.82
CA ALA A 44 -7.37 6.35 -8.15
C ALA A 44 -8.13 5.53 -9.20
N ALA A 45 -8.41 6.14 -10.35
CA ALA A 45 -9.02 5.44 -11.48
C ALA A 45 -7.99 4.58 -12.25
N ASP A 46 -6.75 5.04 -12.36
CA ASP A 46 -5.65 4.34 -13.02
C ASP A 46 -4.27 4.79 -12.45
N ALA A 47 -3.18 4.40 -13.12
CA ALA A 47 -1.82 4.73 -12.70
C ALA A 47 -1.46 6.23 -12.81
N ASP A 48 -2.09 6.96 -13.73
CA ASP A 48 -1.81 8.39 -13.91
C ASP A 48 -2.38 9.20 -12.75
N ASP A 49 -3.54 8.80 -12.23
CA ASP A 49 -4.11 9.36 -11.00
C ASP A 49 -3.17 9.15 -9.80
N VAL A 50 -2.59 7.96 -9.66
CA VAL A 50 -1.61 7.68 -8.60
C VAL A 50 -0.40 8.60 -8.74
N ALA A 51 0.14 8.72 -9.94
CA ALA A 51 1.31 9.56 -10.20
C ALA A 51 1.00 11.04 -9.94
N ALA A 52 -0.17 11.54 -10.35
CA ALA A 52 -0.60 12.91 -10.10
C ALA A 52 -0.78 13.19 -8.61
N LEU A 53 -1.45 12.29 -7.88
CA LEU A 53 -1.64 12.39 -6.44
C LEU A 53 -0.31 12.44 -5.69
N VAL A 54 0.64 11.55 -6.02
CA VAL A 54 1.95 11.51 -5.35
C VAL A 54 2.74 12.81 -5.58
N ARG A 55 2.71 13.36 -6.80
CA ARG A 55 3.33 14.66 -7.11
C ARG A 55 2.68 15.79 -6.32
N HIS A 56 1.35 15.80 -6.27
CA HIS A 56 0.57 16.80 -5.53
C HIS A 56 0.83 16.75 -4.03
N ALA A 57 0.79 15.55 -3.43
CA ALA A 57 1.08 15.32 -2.02
C ALA A 57 2.50 15.80 -1.66
N ARG A 58 3.49 15.45 -2.48
CA ARG A 58 4.88 15.93 -2.31
C ARG A 58 4.95 17.46 -2.32
N ALA A 59 4.29 18.11 -3.27
CA ALA A 59 4.29 19.58 -3.37
C ALA A 59 3.62 20.24 -2.16
N ALA A 60 2.61 19.59 -1.58
CA ALA A 60 1.89 20.06 -0.39
C ALA A 60 2.53 19.63 0.96
N GLY A 61 3.63 18.86 0.95
CA GLY A 61 4.24 18.33 2.17
C GLY A 61 3.41 17.24 2.87
N LEU A 62 2.49 16.59 2.16
CA LEU A 62 1.62 15.53 2.67
C LEU A 62 2.21 14.14 2.39
N GLY A 63 1.94 13.20 3.31
CA GLY A 63 2.22 11.78 3.11
C GLY A 63 1.15 11.10 2.25
N VAL A 64 1.48 9.91 1.73
CA VAL A 64 0.52 9.04 1.02
C VAL A 64 0.58 7.64 1.63
N ALA A 65 -0.57 7.08 2.00
CA ALA A 65 -0.69 5.71 2.45
C ALA A 65 -1.61 4.92 1.52
N ALA A 66 -1.08 3.90 0.85
CA ALA A 66 -1.88 3.02 0.01
C ALA A 66 -2.60 1.97 0.87
N GLN A 67 -3.92 1.93 0.80
CA GLN A 67 -4.75 0.93 1.46
C GLN A 67 -5.90 0.53 0.52
N PRO A 68 -5.73 -0.46 -0.36
CA PRO A 68 -6.77 -0.85 -1.31
C PRO A 68 -8.09 -1.19 -0.59
N ASN A 69 -8.03 -2.05 0.43
CA ASN A 69 -9.18 -2.53 1.20
C ASN A 69 -9.16 -2.13 2.68
N GLY A 70 -8.21 -1.27 3.09
CA GLY A 70 -8.09 -0.83 4.48
C GLY A 70 -7.22 -1.70 5.37
N HIS A 71 -6.52 -2.72 4.84
CA HIS A 71 -5.41 -3.36 5.56
C HIS A 71 -4.20 -2.42 5.67
N GLY A 72 -3.39 -2.62 6.72
CA GLY A 72 -2.22 -1.78 7.00
C GLY A 72 -2.56 -0.44 7.67
N ALA A 73 -3.77 -0.30 8.19
CA ALA A 73 -4.22 0.90 8.87
C ALA A 73 -3.45 1.20 10.17
N THR A 74 -3.30 2.49 10.47
CA THR A 74 -2.63 2.98 11.68
C THR A 74 -3.20 4.34 12.08
N GLY A 75 -3.17 4.64 13.38
CA GLY A 75 -3.59 5.95 13.90
C GLY A 75 -2.62 7.09 13.59
N ARG A 76 -1.39 6.78 13.13
CA ARG A 76 -0.36 7.78 12.81
C ARG A 76 -0.49 8.28 11.37
N THR A 77 -1.61 8.95 11.07
CA THR A 77 -1.96 9.38 9.71
C THR A 77 -2.23 10.88 9.58
N ASP A 78 -1.80 11.68 10.55
CA ASP A 78 -1.84 13.14 10.44
C ASP A 78 -1.06 13.62 9.21
N GLY A 79 -1.70 14.47 8.39
CA GLY A 79 -1.09 14.97 7.15
C GLY A 79 -0.93 13.91 6.06
N VAL A 80 -1.69 12.81 6.10
CA VAL A 80 -1.64 11.73 5.09
C VAL A 80 -2.89 11.75 4.21
N ILE A 81 -2.68 11.58 2.91
CA ILE A 81 -3.73 11.23 1.94
C ILE A 81 -3.81 9.71 1.86
N LEU A 82 -5.00 9.17 2.13
CA LEU A 82 -5.27 7.75 1.98
C LEU A 82 -5.58 7.41 0.52
N LEU A 83 -4.78 6.55 -0.09
CA LEU A 83 -4.94 6.12 -1.48
C LEU A 83 -5.63 4.75 -1.54
N ARG A 84 -6.82 4.71 -2.16
CA ARG A 84 -7.54 3.49 -2.55
C ARG A 84 -7.19 3.16 -4.00
N THR A 85 -6.77 1.91 -4.24
CA THR A 85 -6.37 1.41 -5.56
C THR A 85 -7.28 0.30 -6.06
N THR A 86 -8.46 0.12 -5.46
CA THR A 86 -9.43 -0.95 -5.78
C THR A 86 -9.80 -1.03 -7.26
N ARG A 87 -9.75 0.09 -8.00
CA ARG A 87 -10.02 0.13 -9.45
C ARG A 87 -8.84 -0.32 -10.31
N LEU A 88 -7.65 -0.46 -9.73
CA LEU A 88 -6.47 -1.01 -10.40
C LEU A 88 -6.51 -2.55 -10.31
N ASP A 89 -7.58 -3.17 -10.79
CA ASP A 89 -7.89 -4.60 -10.53
C ASP A 89 -7.61 -5.53 -11.71
N THR A 90 -6.84 -5.06 -12.70
CA THR A 90 -6.37 -5.89 -13.83
C THR A 90 -5.57 -7.08 -13.31
N LEU A 91 -5.92 -8.28 -13.78
CA LEU A 91 -5.22 -9.52 -13.47
C LEU A 91 -5.06 -10.32 -14.76
N GLU A 92 -3.82 -10.46 -15.21
CA GLU A 92 -3.46 -11.25 -16.39
C GLU A 92 -2.48 -12.34 -15.96
N ILE A 93 -2.73 -13.59 -16.36
CA ILE A 93 -1.87 -14.73 -16.03
C ILE A 93 -1.43 -15.40 -17.33
N ASP A 94 -0.13 -15.40 -17.56
CA ASP A 94 0.51 -16.20 -18.59
C ASP A 94 0.99 -17.51 -17.95
N GLN A 95 0.21 -18.58 -18.16
CA GLN A 95 0.54 -19.90 -17.63
C GLN A 95 1.75 -20.53 -18.31
N ALA A 96 1.97 -20.26 -19.61
CA ALA A 96 3.10 -20.81 -20.35
C ALA A 96 4.42 -20.20 -19.86
N ALA A 97 4.45 -18.87 -19.69
CA ALA A 97 5.60 -18.16 -19.15
C ALA A 97 5.68 -18.20 -17.61
N ARG A 98 4.65 -18.72 -16.92
CA ARG A 98 4.51 -18.73 -15.45
C ARG A 98 4.66 -17.34 -14.84
N ARG A 99 3.98 -16.35 -15.41
CA ARG A 99 4.02 -14.95 -14.98
C ARG A 99 2.60 -14.40 -14.79
N ALA A 100 2.46 -13.46 -13.87
CA ALA A 100 1.22 -12.72 -13.69
C ALA A 100 1.49 -11.22 -13.67
N ARG A 101 0.63 -10.45 -14.35
CA ARG A 101 0.52 -9.01 -14.21
C ARG A 101 -0.66 -8.72 -13.29
N VAL A 102 -0.38 -8.11 -12.14
CA VAL A 102 -1.35 -7.92 -11.07
C VAL A 102 -1.46 -6.44 -10.75
N GLY A 103 -2.63 -5.88 -10.91
CA GLY A 103 -2.93 -4.51 -10.52
C GLY A 103 -2.96 -4.34 -9.00
N ALA A 104 -2.64 -3.13 -8.53
CA ALA A 104 -2.51 -2.83 -7.10
C ALA A 104 -3.83 -2.90 -6.30
N GLY A 105 -4.96 -3.07 -6.98
CA GLY A 105 -6.28 -3.29 -6.39
C GLY A 105 -6.69 -4.76 -6.27
N VAL A 106 -5.95 -5.68 -6.90
CA VAL A 106 -6.33 -7.10 -6.93
C VAL A 106 -6.20 -7.73 -5.54
N PRO A 107 -7.30 -8.28 -4.98
CA PRO A 107 -7.24 -9.02 -3.72
C PRO A 107 -6.40 -10.28 -3.86
N SER A 108 -5.63 -10.62 -2.81
CA SER A 108 -4.80 -11.83 -2.78
C SER A 108 -5.59 -13.11 -3.07
N GLY A 109 -6.82 -13.22 -2.54
CA GLY A 109 -7.71 -14.36 -2.81
C GLY A 109 -8.08 -14.51 -4.29
N ARG A 110 -8.30 -13.40 -5.01
CA ARG A 110 -8.58 -13.42 -6.46
C ARG A 110 -7.37 -13.90 -7.25
N LEU A 111 -6.18 -13.41 -6.89
CA LEU A 111 -4.92 -13.87 -7.49
C LEU A 111 -4.69 -15.38 -7.24
N GLN A 112 -4.87 -15.84 -6.00
CA GLN A 112 -4.71 -17.24 -5.63
C GLN A 112 -5.67 -18.15 -6.39
N ALA A 113 -6.94 -17.77 -6.50
CA ALA A 113 -7.94 -18.52 -7.24
C ALA A 113 -7.60 -18.61 -8.74
N ALA A 114 -7.15 -17.50 -9.35
CA ALA A 114 -6.80 -17.46 -10.77
C ALA A 114 -5.48 -18.19 -11.08
N ALA A 115 -4.55 -18.21 -10.15
CA ALA A 115 -3.27 -18.91 -10.28
C ALA A 115 -3.35 -20.38 -9.85
N ALA A 116 -4.48 -20.83 -9.31
CA ALA A 116 -4.66 -22.21 -8.91
C ALA A 116 -4.49 -23.14 -10.14
N PRO A 117 -3.79 -24.27 -9.99
CA PRO A 117 -3.68 -25.24 -11.08
C PRO A 117 -5.10 -25.63 -11.53
N VAL A 118 -5.38 -25.49 -12.82
CA VAL A 118 -6.58 -26.09 -13.41
C VAL A 118 -6.42 -27.59 -13.21
N ARG A 119 -7.23 -28.19 -12.34
CA ARG A 119 -7.34 -29.65 -12.29
C ARG A 119 -7.89 -30.06 -13.64
N ARG A 120 -7.03 -30.53 -14.55
CA ARG A 120 -7.49 -31.21 -15.75
C ARG A 120 -8.29 -32.42 -15.29
N ALA A 121 -9.55 -32.48 -15.69
CA ALA A 121 -10.39 -33.64 -15.49
C ALA A 121 -9.96 -34.75 -16.47
N ASP A 122 -8.70 -35.16 -16.40
CA ASP A 122 -8.13 -36.27 -17.17
C ASP A 122 -7.51 -37.25 -16.18
N ALA A 123 -8.36 -37.92 -15.41
CA ALA A 123 -8.11 -39.23 -14.80
C ALA A 123 -9.41 -39.75 -14.14
N LEU A 124 -10.47 -39.89 -14.93
CA LEU A 124 -11.40 -41.00 -14.73
C LEU A 124 -10.78 -42.22 -15.42
N ASP A 125 -9.68 -42.74 -14.86
CA ASP A 125 -9.36 -44.15 -15.02
C ASP A 125 -9.36 -44.76 -13.61
N GLY A 126 -10.40 -45.56 -13.37
CA GLY A 126 -10.71 -46.10 -12.06
C GLY A 126 -9.67 -47.12 -11.61
N ARG A 127 -8.82 -46.73 -10.66
CA ARG A 127 -8.22 -47.70 -9.72
C ARG A 127 -8.21 -47.12 -8.31
N ALA A 128 -9.32 -47.35 -7.61
CA ALA A 128 -9.35 -47.25 -6.16
C ALA A 128 -8.37 -48.28 -5.56
N ARG A 129 -7.48 -47.82 -4.68
CA ARG A 129 -6.83 -48.65 -3.68
C ARG A 129 -7.07 -48.02 -2.31
N PRO A 130 -7.71 -48.72 -1.35
CA PRO A 130 -7.82 -48.23 0.01
C PRO A 130 -6.55 -48.60 0.78
N GLY A 131 -5.91 -47.64 1.44
CA GLY A 131 -4.67 -47.88 2.15
C GLY A 131 -4.32 -46.80 3.17
N ARG A 132 -4.89 -46.96 4.37
CA ARG A 132 -4.43 -46.51 5.70
C ARG A 132 -4.36 -45.00 6.00
N ALA A 133 -5.16 -44.65 7.01
CA ALA A 133 -5.04 -43.49 7.87
C ALA A 133 -3.70 -43.47 8.64
N GLY A 134 -3.15 -42.28 8.85
CA GLY A 134 -2.09 -42.03 9.82
C GLY A 134 -1.32 -40.73 9.60
N GLY A 135 -1.59 -39.70 10.41
CA GLY A 135 -0.58 -38.78 10.95
C GLY A 135 -0.21 -37.51 10.16
N LEU A 136 -0.54 -36.36 10.78
CA LEU A 136 -0.11 -34.95 10.62
C LEU A 136 1.43 -34.74 10.42
N PRO A 137 1.96 -33.55 9.99
CA PRO A 137 1.46 -32.20 10.34
C PRO A 137 1.52 -31.09 9.28
N ALA A 138 0.89 -29.97 9.65
CA ALA A 138 1.04 -28.66 9.01
C ALA A 138 2.44 -28.08 9.24
N ASP A 139 3.19 -27.84 8.16
CA ASP A 139 4.16 -26.74 8.08
C ASP A 139 4.46 -26.41 6.61
N HIS A 140 3.93 -25.29 6.13
CA HIS A 140 4.44 -24.63 4.94
C HIS A 140 4.72 -23.15 5.26
N ARG A 141 5.84 -22.94 5.94
CA ARG A 141 6.61 -21.68 5.90
C ARG A 141 6.93 -21.30 4.45
N HIS A 142 6.20 -20.34 3.90
CA HIS A 142 6.66 -19.62 2.71
C HIS A 142 7.69 -18.57 3.17
N ARG A 143 8.98 -18.93 3.11
CA ARG A 143 10.07 -17.94 3.22
C ARG A 143 10.02 -17.05 1.98
N ALA A 144 9.51 -15.83 2.11
CA ALA A 144 9.81 -14.76 1.18
C ALA A 144 11.30 -14.40 1.33
N ARG A 145 12.13 -14.75 0.34
CA ARG A 145 13.47 -14.16 0.23
C ARG A 145 13.30 -12.72 -0.22
N GLY A 146 13.96 -11.82 0.50
CA GLY A 146 13.86 -10.38 0.34
C GLY A 146 14.29 -9.88 -1.04
N ALA A 147 13.52 -8.94 -1.55
CA ALA A 147 14.02 -7.96 -2.50
C ALA A 147 14.82 -6.93 -1.68
N ASP A 148 16.14 -7.05 -1.76
CA ASP A 148 17.06 -6.06 -1.19
C ASP A 148 17.22 -4.87 -2.16
N ARG A 149 17.46 -3.72 -1.54
CA ARG A 149 17.89 -2.41 -2.08
C ARG A 149 16.84 -1.50 -2.73
N LEU A 150 16.19 -0.72 -1.87
CA LEU A 150 16.02 0.71 -2.13
C LEU A 150 17.07 1.47 -1.33
N ALA A 151 17.92 2.21 -2.04
CA ALA A 151 18.85 3.17 -1.45
C ALA A 151 18.07 4.20 -0.62
N GLY A 152 18.43 4.31 0.66
CA GLY A 152 17.89 5.35 1.54
C GLY A 152 18.35 6.75 1.10
N PRO A 153 17.58 7.81 1.41
CA PRO A 153 18.00 9.17 1.12
C PRO A 153 19.27 9.52 1.91
N ALA A 154 20.22 10.13 1.20
CA ALA A 154 21.47 10.64 1.77
C ALA A 154 21.20 11.55 2.97
N ALA A 155 21.85 11.24 4.09
CA ALA A 155 21.89 12.10 5.26
C ALA A 155 22.52 13.45 4.90
N LEU A 156 21.79 14.54 5.10
CA LEU A 156 22.34 15.90 5.09
C LEU A 156 23.46 16.01 6.13
N PRO A 157 24.61 16.64 5.80
CA PRO A 157 25.68 16.84 6.77
C PRO A 157 25.23 17.79 7.88
N ARG A 158 25.32 17.30 9.12
CA ARG A 158 25.16 18.11 10.34
C ARG A 158 26.18 19.25 10.31
N ARG A 159 25.71 20.49 10.23
CA ARG A 159 26.51 21.69 10.51
C ARG A 159 27.15 21.56 11.90
N ARG A 160 28.47 21.65 11.97
CA ARG A 160 29.20 21.77 13.24
C ARG A 160 28.77 23.06 13.95
N PRO A 161 28.52 23.06 15.27
CA PRO A 161 28.34 24.30 16.00
C PRO A 161 29.66 25.08 15.99
N HIS A 162 29.58 26.34 15.54
CA HIS A 162 30.67 27.31 15.64
C HIS A 162 31.16 27.43 17.08
N GLY A 163 32.49 27.43 17.22
CA GLY A 163 33.19 27.57 18.49
C GLY A 163 32.73 28.80 19.26
N ARG A 164 32.31 28.58 20.50
CA ARG A 164 32.29 29.63 21.52
C ARG A 164 33.73 30.05 21.76
N ARG A 165 34.11 31.21 21.21
CA ARG A 165 35.25 31.99 21.70
C ARG A 165 35.01 32.27 23.18
N ARG A 166 35.85 31.71 24.04
CA ARG A 166 35.95 32.13 25.45
C ARG A 166 36.43 33.59 25.42
N ARG A 167 35.56 34.52 25.82
CA ARG A 167 35.98 35.87 26.21
C ARG A 167 36.51 35.76 27.64
N HIS A 168 37.78 36.07 27.82
CA HIS A 168 38.35 36.38 29.14
C HIS A 168 37.63 37.61 29.73
N PRO A 169 37.38 37.66 31.04
CA PRO A 169 36.97 38.91 31.69
C PRO A 169 38.16 39.87 31.77
N PRO A 170 37.96 41.20 31.65
CA PRO A 170 39.01 42.15 31.97
C PRO A 170 39.28 42.11 33.47
N ARG A 171 40.56 42.16 33.82
CA ARG A 171 41.03 42.49 35.17
C ARG A 171 41.04 44.01 35.29
N TRP A 172 40.42 44.48 36.37
CA TRP A 172 40.36 45.86 36.89
C TRP A 172 39.48 46.84 36.13
#